data_AF-A0A0C2FZ42-F1
#
_entry.id   AF-A0A0C2FZ42-F1
#
_cell.length_a   1.000
_cell.length_b   1.000
_cell.length_c   1.000
_cell.angle_alpha   90.00
_cell.angle_beta   90.00
_cell.angle_gamma   90.00
#
_symmetry.space_group_name_H-M   'P 1'
#
loop_
_entity.id
_entity.type
_entity.pdbx_description
1 polymer ?
#
loop_
_entity_poly.entity_id
_entity_poly.type
_entity_poly.pdbx_seq_one_letter_code
_entity_poly.pdbx_strand_id
1 'polypeptide(L)'
;MFHRICLIGVNDISSKYSGIKNHNMNLTVAMQNCTAGSSRVVLAHNPASVLEFSKEDLEKVDVVLSGHTHAGQYYVLAPLVSQVLPYFHGLYDLPHGHGKLLVSAGTLYQVENL
;
A
#
# COMPACT_ATOMS: atom_id res chain seq x y z
N MET A 1 -16.69 -0.96 17.06
CA MET A 1 -15.85 -0.29 18.09
C MET A 1 -14.46 -0.92 18.02
N PHE A 2 -13.42 -0.14 17.72
CA PHE A 2 -12.06 -0.66 17.56
C PHE A 2 -11.47 -1.01 18.94
N HIS A 3 -11.28 -2.30 19.21
CA HIS A 3 -10.61 -2.75 20.42
C HIS A 3 -9.15 -3.07 20.07
N ARG A 4 -8.29 -2.04 20.17
CA ARG A 4 -6.86 -2.03 19.77
C ARG A 4 -6.63 -1.92 18.26
N ILE A 5 -5.83 -0.94 17.85
CA ILE A 5 -5.40 -0.71 16.47
C ILE A 5 -3.91 -1.01 16.38
N CYS A 6 -3.51 -1.84 15.40
CA CYS A 6 -2.11 -2.02 15.02
C CYS A 6 -1.86 -1.21 13.74
N LEU A 7 -0.99 -0.20 13.82
CA LEU A 7 -0.58 0.61 12.68
C LEU A 7 0.75 0.07 12.15
N ILE A 8 0.77 -0.35 10.88
CA ILE A 8 1.87 -1.10 10.29
C ILE A 8 2.45 -0.31 9.12
N GLY A 9 3.68 0.19 9.25
CA GLY A 9 4.41 0.79 8.14
C GLY A 9 5.21 -0.26 7.37
N VAL A 10 5.18 -0.21 6.05
CA VAL A 10 6.06 -1.02 5.19
C VAL A 10 6.98 -0.13 4.35
N ASN A 11 8.14 -0.67 3.98
CA ASN A 11 9.01 -0.04 2.99
C ASN A 11 8.30 0.05 1.64
N ASP A 12 8.72 1.00 0.79
CA ASP A 12 8.18 1.13 -0.57
C ASP A 12 8.46 -0.13 -1.40
N ILE A 13 7.59 -0.43 -2.37
CA ILE A 13 7.77 -1.57 -3.29
C ILE A 13 9.11 -1.52 -4.04
N SER A 14 9.63 -0.31 -4.31
CA SER A 14 10.91 -0.08 -4.98
C SER A 14 12.12 -0.20 -4.05
N SER A 15 11.92 -0.33 -2.72
CA SER A 15 13.01 -0.26 -1.74
C SER A 15 14.11 -1.30 -1.96
N LYS A 16 13.73 -2.47 -2.50
CA LYS A 16 14.65 -3.57 -2.84
C LYS A 16 15.73 -3.18 -3.85
N TYR A 17 15.51 -2.13 -4.64
CA TYR A 17 16.44 -1.62 -5.64
C TYR A 17 17.37 -0.51 -5.10
N SER A 18 17.21 -0.09 -3.83
CA SER A 18 18.01 0.99 -3.23
C SER A 18 19.49 0.65 -2.99
N GLY A 19 19.88 -0.63 -3.06
CA GLY A 19 21.20 -1.10 -2.67
C GLY A 19 21.44 -1.15 -1.15
N ILE A 20 20.48 -0.75 -0.32
CA ILE A 20 20.57 -0.85 1.13
C ILE A 20 20.25 -2.29 1.57
N LYS A 21 21.17 -2.90 2.30
CA LYS A 21 21.03 -4.29 2.78
C LYS A 21 19.78 -4.45 3.64
N ASN A 22 19.00 -5.50 3.36
CA ASN A 22 17.74 -5.82 4.04
C ASN A 22 16.66 -4.72 3.97
N HIS A 23 16.75 -3.79 3.02
CA HIS A 23 15.76 -2.74 2.82
C HIS A 23 14.71 -3.17 1.80
N ASN A 24 13.89 -4.17 2.16
CA ASN A 24 12.81 -4.66 1.31
C ASN A 24 11.45 -4.52 2.00
N MET A 25 10.39 -4.45 1.20
CA MET A 25 9.03 -4.54 1.68
C MET A 25 8.75 -5.97 2.20
N ASN A 26 8.23 -6.09 3.43
CA ASN A 26 7.84 -7.37 4.03
C ASN A 26 6.72 -7.16 5.06
N LEU A 27 5.49 -7.49 4.67
CA LEU A 27 4.32 -7.26 5.50
C LEU A 27 4.25 -8.24 6.69
N THR A 28 4.67 -9.50 6.51
CA THR A 28 4.69 -10.51 7.58
C THR A 28 5.52 -10.02 8.78
N VAL A 29 6.74 -9.55 8.51
CA VAL A 29 7.65 -9.04 9.54
C VAL A 29 7.11 -7.75 10.16
N ALA A 30 6.55 -6.85 9.34
CA ALA A 30 5.96 -5.61 9.84
C ALA A 30 4.77 -5.85 10.78
N MET A 31 4.02 -6.95 10.60
CA MET A 31 2.89 -7.33 11.44
C MET A 31 3.25 -8.21 12.65
N GLN A 32 4.50 -8.64 12.82
CA GLN A 32 4.88 -9.69 13.77
C GLN A 32 4.51 -9.38 15.24
N ASN A 33 4.46 -8.09 15.60
CA ASN A 33 4.16 -7.63 16.95
C ASN A 33 2.69 -7.17 17.12
N CYS A 34 1.84 -7.30 16.09
CA CYS A 34 0.43 -6.98 16.22
C CYS A 34 -0.28 -8.02 17.10
N THR A 35 -1.00 -7.56 18.12
CA THR A 35 -1.80 -8.42 18.99
C THR A 35 -2.91 -9.13 18.21
N ALA A 36 -3.20 -10.38 18.55
CA ALA A 36 -4.35 -11.08 17.98
C ALA A 36 -5.66 -10.31 18.23
N GLY A 37 -6.50 -10.20 17.20
CA GLY A 37 -7.78 -9.48 17.26
C GLY A 37 -7.68 -7.94 17.23
N SER A 38 -6.49 -7.35 17.09
CA SER A 38 -6.37 -5.91 16.82
C SER A 38 -6.79 -5.59 15.39
N SER A 39 -7.41 -4.45 15.16
CA SER A 39 -7.62 -3.97 13.79
C SER A 39 -6.31 -3.52 13.14
N ARG A 40 -6.02 -4.02 11.94
CA ARG A 40 -4.73 -3.84 11.28
C ARG A 40 -4.84 -2.82 10.14
N VAL A 41 -4.14 -1.71 10.32
CA VAL A 41 -4.06 -0.59 9.38
C VAL A 41 -2.66 -0.56 8.79
N VAL A 42 -2.52 -0.89 7.51
CA VAL A 42 -1.23 -0.88 6.82
C VAL A 42 -1.03 0.46 6.13
N LEU A 43 0.14 1.06 6.30
CA LEU A 43 0.59 2.25 5.59
C LEU A 43 1.61 1.80 4.54
N ALA A 44 1.17 1.79 3.29
CA ALA A 44 2.02 1.45 2.15
C ALA A 44 2.10 2.65 1.21
N HIS A 45 3.30 3.09 0.86
CA HIS A 45 3.46 4.29 0.05
C HIS A 45 2.79 4.14 -1.33
N ASN A 46 3.24 3.16 -2.13
CA ASN A 46 2.67 2.85 -3.44
C ASN A 46 1.48 1.86 -3.32
N PRO A 47 0.29 2.16 -3.90
CA PRO A 47 -0.87 1.27 -3.80
C PRO A 47 -0.67 -0.09 -4.50
N ALA A 48 0.22 -0.19 -5.49
CA ALA A 48 0.56 -1.47 -6.13
C ALA A 48 1.19 -2.49 -5.16
N SER A 49 1.67 -2.04 -3.99
CA SER A 49 2.23 -2.90 -2.95
C SER A 49 1.29 -4.04 -2.53
N VAL A 50 -0.03 -3.83 -2.60
CA VAL A 50 -1.01 -4.87 -2.21
C VAL A 50 -0.98 -6.11 -3.10
N LEU A 51 -0.42 -5.98 -4.31
CA LEU A 51 -0.29 -7.09 -5.26
C LEU A 51 0.93 -7.99 -4.94
N GLU A 52 1.87 -7.49 -4.13
CA GLU A 52 3.08 -8.20 -3.73
C GLU A 52 2.94 -8.91 -2.38
N PHE A 53 1.89 -8.60 -1.62
CA PHE A 53 1.64 -9.23 -0.32
C PHE A 53 1.07 -10.64 -0.50
N SER A 54 1.45 -11.55 0.39
CA SER A 54 0.89 -12.90 0.38
C SER A 54 -0.60 -12.87 0.72
N LYS A 55 -1.32 -13.86 0.21
CA LYS A 55 -2.74 -14.08 0.55
C LYS A 55 -2.95 -14.15 2.06
N GLU A 56 -2.11 -14.91 2.77
CA GLU A 56 -2.21 -15.12 4.21
C GLU A 56 -1.98 -13.83 5.02
N ASP A 57 -1.19 -12.89 4.50
CA ASP A 57 -1.00 -11.60 5.16
C ASP A 57 -2.17 -10.67 4.90
N LEU A 58 -2.66 -10.60 3.66
CA LEU A 58 -3.80 -9.77 3.28
C LEU A 58 -5.09 -10.17 4.01
N GLU A 59 -5.31 -11.46 4.26
CA GLU A 59 -6.46 -11.96 5.04
C GLU A 59 -6.48 -11.44 6.49
N LYS A 60 -5.36 -10.94 7.01
CA LYS A 60 -5.25 -10.35 8.36
C LYS A 60 -5.42 -8.83 8.35
N VAL A 61 -5.43 -8.19 7.19
CA VAL A 61 -5.46 -6.73 7.04
C VAL A 61 -6.89 -6.24 6.90
N ASP A 62 -7.26 -5.22 7.67
CA ASP A 62 -8.58 -4.60 7.56
C ASP A 62 -8.58 -3.44 6.57
N VAL A 63 -7.50 -2.65 6.59
CA VAL A 63 -7.34 -1.55 5.64
C VAL A 63 -5.87 -1.29 5.31
N VAL A 64 -5.61 -0.99 4.05
CA VAL A 64 -4.36 -0.41 3.55
C VAL A 64 -4.63 1.03 3.18
N LEU A 65 -3.83 1.95 3.71
CA LEU A 65 -3.83 3.36 3.33
C LEU A 65 -2.62 3.60 2.44
N SER A 66 -2.88 4.07 1.23
CA SER A 66 -1.83 4.37 0.26
C SER A 66 -1.93 5.76 -0.33
N GLY A 67 -0.75 6.24 -0.75
CA GLY A 67 -0.55 7.54 -1.36
C GLY A 67 0.31 7.40 -2.59
N HIS A 68 1.48 8.05 -2.60
CA HIS A 68 2.46 8.06 -3.70
C HIS A 68 2.06 8.87 -4.94
N THR A 69 0.82 9.30 -5.04
CA THR A 69 0.28 9.93 -6.25
C THR A 69 0.44 11.46 -6.30
N HIS A 70 1.19 12.09 -5.38
CA HIS A 70 1.46 13.55 -5.36
C HIS A 70 0.20 14.45 -5.43
N ALA A 71 -0.90 14.04 -4.80
CA ALA A 71 -2.10 14.88 -4.61
C ALA A 71 -2.75 15.45 -5.90
N GLY A 72 -2.42 14.90 -7.08
CA GLY A 72 -2.98 15.38 -8.34
C GLY A 72 -2.27 16.61 -8.91
N GLN A 73 -1.05 16.89 -8.45
CA GLN A 73 -0.22 18.00 -8.95
C GLN A 73 -0.03 17.98 -10.49
N TYR A 74 -0.15 16.81 -11.12
CA TYR A 74 -0.08 16.64 -12.58
C TYR A 74 -1.44 16.21 -13.17
N TYR A 75 -2.51 16.92 -12.86
CA TYR A 75 -3.88 16.56 -13.28
C TYR A 75 -4.05 16.34 -14.79
N VAL A 76 -3.23 16.97 -15.63
CA VAL A 76 -3.23 16.78 -17.10
C VAL A 76 -2.92 15.33 -17.48
N LEU A 77 -2.11 14.63 -16.68
CA LEU A 77 -1.77 13.22 -16.90
C LEU A 77 -2.80 12.26 -16.30
N ALA A 78 -3.77 12.75 -15.52
CA ALA A 78 -4.77 11.90 -14.85
C ALA A 78 -5.51 10.94 -15.79
N PRO A 79 -5.99 11.35 -17.00
CA PRO A 79 -6.67 10.42 -17.91
C PRO A 79 -5.77 9.25 -18.31
N LEU A 80 -4.53 9.53 -18.71
CA LEU A 80 -3.56 8.52 -19.11
C LEU A 80 -3.18 7.59 -17.95
N VAL A 81 -2.85 8.18 -16.80
CA VAL A 81 -2.40 7.43 -15.61
C VAL A 81 -3.51 6.54 -15.05
N SER A 82 -4.76 7.02 -15.07
CA SER A 82 -5.93 6.25 -14.60
C SER A 82 -6.18 4.97 -15.39
N GLN A 83 -5.68 4.89 -16.63
CA GLN A 83 -5.81 3.70 -17.49
C GLN A 83 -4.67 2.69 -17.30
N VAL A 84 -3.50 3.15 -16.85
CA VAL A 84 -2.29 2.31 -16.77
C VAL A 84 -2.07 1.78 -15.35
N LEU A 85 -2.51 2.51 -14.33
CA LEU A 85 -2.33 2.09 -12.95
C LEU A 85 -3.41 1.12 -12.48
N PRO A 86 -3.03 0.11 -11.67
CA PRO A 86 -4.00 -0.80 -11.06
C PRO A 86 -4.91 -0.07 -10.07
N TYR A 87 -4.41 0.98 -9.42
CA TYR A 87 -5.12 1.76 -8.42
C TYR A 87 -4.76 3.25 -8.57
N PHE A 88 -5.78 4.10 -8.68
CA PHE A 88 -5.61 5.53 -8.98
C PHE A 88 -6.10 6.41 -7.83
N HIS A 89 -7.36 6.25 -7.44
CA HIS A 89 -7.98 7.01 -6.35
C HIS A 89 -9.26 6.32 -5.89
N GLY A 90 -9.48 6.30 -4.58
CA GLY A 90 -10.72 5.85 -3.97
C GLY A 90 -10.54 4.60 -3.14
N LEU A 91 -11.63 3.86 -2.96
CA LEU A 91 -11.70 2.68 -2.13
C LEU A 91 -11.82 1.43 -3.01
N TYR A 92 -10.91 0.48 -2.81
CA TYR A 92 -10.82 -0.77 -3.55
C TYR A 92 -10.88 -1.95 -2.59
N ASP A 93 -11.28 -3.12 -3.08
CA ASP A 93 -11.10 -4.38 -2.38
C ASP A 93 -9.64 -4.83 -2.46
N LEU A 94 -9.12 -5.40 -1.37
CA LEU A 94 -7.84 -6.11 -1.44
C LEU A 94 -8.00 -7.35 -2.33
N PRO A 95 -6.93 -7.79 -3.03
CA PRO A 95 -7.02 -8.95 -3.93
C PRO A 95 -7.37 -10.24 -3.19
N HIS A 96 -7.11 -10.30 -1.88
CA HIS A 96 -7.48 -11.39 -0.99
C HIS A 96 -7.97 -10.85 0.36
N GLY A 97 -8.82 -11.64 1.04
CA GLY A 97 -9.35 -11.31 2.36
C GLY A 97 -10.57 -10.37 2.31
N HIS A 98 -10.90 -9.78 3.47
CA HIS A 98 -12.04 -8.87 3.64
C HIS A 98 -11.66 -7.39 3.62
N GLY A 99 -10.36 -7.08 3.68
CA GLY A 99 -9.86 -5.73 3.84
C GLY A 99 -10.05 -4.84 2.61
N LYS A 100 -9.81 -3.54 2.81
CA LYS A 100 -9.93 -2.51 1.77
C LYS A 100 -8.61 -1.78 1.54
N LEU A 101 -8.38 -1.31 0.32
CA LEU A 101 -7.33 -0.37 -0.02
C LEU A 101 -7.95 1.02 -0.22
N LEU A 102 -7.55 2.00 0.57
CA LEU A 102 -7.89 3.40 0.36
C LEU A 102 -6.69 4.12 -0.26
N VAL A 103 -6.87 4.63 -1.47
CA VAL A 103 -5.87 5.41 -2.20
C VAL A 103 -6.27 6.87 -2.16
N SER A 104 -5.46 7.68 -1.47
CA SER A 104 -5.60 9.15 -1.50
C SER A 104 -5.33 9.68 -2.91
N ALA A 105 -6.07 10.71 -3.34
CA ALA A 105 -6.11 11.16 -4.74
C ALA A 105 -4.72 11.56 -5.27
N GLY A 106 -4.37 11.15 -6.49
CA GLY A 106 -3.31 11.82 -7.25
C GLY A 106 -2.93 11.21 -8.60
N THR A 107 -1.82 11.69 -9.17
CA THR A 107 -1.41 11.60 -10.58
C THR A 107 -0.11 10.84 -10.88
N LEU A 108 0.45 10.06 -9.95
CA LEU A 108 1.72 9.30 -10.11
C LEU A 108 2.94 10.18 -10.41
N TYR A 109 3.99 10.09 -9.59
CA TYR A 109 5.33 10.49 -10.00
C TYR A 109 6.36 9.62 -9.27
N GLN A 110 6.76 8.54 -9.94
CA GLN A 110 7.94 7.75 -9.59
C GLN A 110 8.91 7.90 -10.75
N VAL A 111 10.01 8.64 -10.56
CA VAL A 111 11.16 8.56 -11.47
C VAL A 111 11.91 7.30 -11.07
N GLU A 112 11.56 6.19 -11.69
CA GLU A 112 12.45 5.03 -11.70
C GLU A 112 13.57 5.38 -12.70
N ASN A 113 14.79 5.57 -12.20
CA ASN A 113 15.95 5.54 -13.07
C ASN A 113 16.05 4.12 -13.63
N LEU A 114 15.69 3.97 -14.91
CA LEU A 114 15.97 2.79 -15.74
C LEU A 114 17.48 2.50 -15.81
#